data_AF-A0A9D1MYL9-F1
#
_entry.id   AF-A0A9D1MYL9-F1
#
_cell.length_a   1.000
_cell.length_b   1.000
_cell.length_c   1.000
_cell.angle_alpha   90.00
_cell.angle_beta   90.00
_cell.angle_gamma   90.00
#
_symmetry.space_group_name_H-M   'P 1'
#
loop_
_entity.id
_entity.type
_entity.pdbx_description
1 polymer ?
#
loop_
_entity_poly.entity_id
_entity_poly.type
_entity_poly.pdbx_seq_one_letter_code
_entity_poly.pdbx_strand_id
1 'polypeptide(L)' 'MIISETIKIKKTASQVLLTSGYVDSELEKLGIKPICWAIVEDFQDEWGVSVSYEK' A
#
# COMPACT_ATOMS: atom_id res chain seq x y z
N MET A 1 11.48 -14.42 6.41
CA MET A 1 12.44 -13.64 5.57
C MET A 1 11.82 -12.27 5.31
N ILE A 2 12.57 -11.16 5.43
CA ILE A 2 12.00 -9.84 5.14
C ILE A 2 12.03 -9.61 3.62
N ILE A 3 10.85 -9.34 3.05
CA ILE A 3 10.67 -8.98 1.65
C ILE A 3 10.36 -7.51 1.59
N SER A 4 10.91 -6.82 0.58
CA SER A 4 10.56 -5.45 0.26
C SER A 4 10.20 -5.35 -1.21
N GLU A 5 9.00 -4.88 -1.50
CA GLU A 5 8.51 -4.69 -2.86
C GLU A 5 7.56 -3.50 -2.96
N THR A 6 7.33 -3.02 -4.17
CA THR A 6 6.39 -1.93 -4.43
C THR A 6 5.07 -2.49 -4.93
N ILE A 7 4.00 -2.20 -4.20
CA ILE A 7 2.65 -2.65 -4.50
C ILE A 7 1.83 -1.47 -4.99
N LYS A 8 1.06 -1.69 -6.06
CA LYS A 8 0.15 -0.69 -6.60
C LYS A 8 -1.19 -0.79 -5.89
N ILE A 9 -1.59 0.30 -5.24
CA ILE A 9 -2.89 0.42 -4.56
C ILE A 9 -3.74 1.41 -5.34
N LYS A 10 -4.96 1.00 -5.73
CA LYS A 10 -5.85 1.86 -6.51
C LYS A 10 -6.43 2.97 -5.67
N LYS A 11 -6.55 4.15 -6.27
CA LYS A 11 -7.33 5.26 -5.75
C LYS A 11 -8.80 4.98 -6.01
N THR A 12 -9.63 5.06 -4.98
CA THR A 12 -11.08 4.98 -5.17
C THR A 12 -11.64 6.38 -5.46
N ALA A 13 -12.68 6.49 -6.29
CA ALA A 13 -13.28 7.78 -6.65
C ALA A 13 -13.79 8.59 -5.45
N SER A 14 -14.05 7.93 -4.31
CA SER A 14 -14.45 8.56 -3.04
C SER A 14 -13.28 8.94 -2.14
N GLN A 15 -12.04 8.52 -2.45
CA GLN A 15 -10.85 8.83 -1.69
C GLN A 15 -10.02 9.87 -2.41
N VAL A 16 -10.43 11.13 -2.25
CA VAL A 16 -9.60 12.30 -2.55
C VAL A 16 -8.40 12.38 -1.57
N LEU A 17 -8.49 11.69 -0.42
CA LEU A 17 -7.47 11.68 0.63
C LEU A 17 -7.08 10.26 1.00
N LEU A 18 -5.78 9.99 0.95
CA LEU A 18 -5.18 8.75 1.44
C LEU A 18 -5.21 8.75 2.98
N THR A 19 -5.67 7.65 3.57
CA THR A 19 -5.53 7.39 5.01
C THR A 19 -4.65 6.17 5.22
N SER A 20 -3.86 6.18 6.30
CA SER A 20 -3.00 5.03 6.64
C SER A 20 -3.81 3.73 6.76
N GLY A 21 -5.00 3.80 7.36
CA GLY A 21 -5.89 2.65 7.49
C GLY A 21 -6.41 2.08 6.17
N TYR A 22 -6.47 2.88 5.10
CA TYR A 22 -6.82 2.36 3.78
C TYR A 22 -5.70 1.50 3.20
N VAL A 23 -4.46 2.01 3.23
CA VAL A 23 -3.28 1.28 2.74
C VAL A 23 -3.11 -0.04 3.52
N ASP A 24 -3.26 0.01 4.84
CA ASP A 24 -3.21 -1.20 5.68
C ASP A 24 -4.28 -2.23 5.27
N SER A 25 -5.52 -1.79 5.01
CA SER A 25 -6.61 -2.67 4.59
C SER A 25 -6.37 -3.29 3.21
N GLU A 26 -5.81 -2.55 2.25
CA GLU A 26 -5.49 -3.07 0.93
C GLU A 26 -4.33 -4.08 0.99
N LEU A 27 -3.32 -3.84 1.82
CA LEU A 27 -2.24 -4.80 2.06
C LEU A 27 -2.76 -6.08 2.73
N GLU A 28 -3.66 -5.96 3.70
CA GLU A 28 -4.27 -7.11 4.38
C GLU A 28 -5.10 -7.97 3.41
N LYS A 29 -5.83 -7.36 2.47
CA LYS A 29 -6.55 -8.09 1.40
C LYS A 29 -5.61 -8.91 0.50
N LEU A 30 -4.36 -8.48 0.37
CA LEU A 30 -3.31 -9.20 -0.35
C LEU A 30 -2.61 -10.26 0.52
N GLY A 31 -3.04 -10.43 1.78
CA GLY A 31 -2.40 -11.33 2.74
C GLY A 31 -1.07 -10.81 3.27
N ILE A 32 -0.81 -9.51 3.13
CA ILE A 32 0.44 -8.88 3.54
C ILE A 32 0.22 -8.16 4.86
N LYS A 33 0.98 -8.57 5.87
CA LYS A 33 1.05 -7.87 7.16
C LYS A 33 2.30 -6.99 7.17
N PRO A 34 2.19 -5.68 6.85
CA PRO A 34 3.36 -4.81 6.74
C PRO A 34 4.04 -4.61 8.10
N ILE A 35 5.37 -4.63 8.09
CA ILE A 35 6.20 -4.11 9.19
C ILE A 35 6.25 -2.59 9.09
N CYS A 36 6.50 -2.08 7.88
CA CYS A 36 6.42 -0.68 7.52
C CYS A 36 6.08 -0.53 6.04
N TRP A 37 5.55 0.63 5.68
CA TRP A 37 5.33 0.99 4.29
C TRP A 37 5.43 2.50 4.10
N ALA A 38 5.69 2.91 2.86
CA ALA A 38 5.70 4.30 2.43
C ALA A 38 5.18 4.41 1.01
N ILE A 39 4.52 5.52 0.70
CA ILE A 39 4.17 5.86 -0.67
C ILE A 39 5.43 6.39 -1.35
N VAL A 40 5.79 5.76 -2.46
CA VAL A 40 6.96 6.11 -3.27
C VAL A 40 6.56 6.67 -4.63
N GLU A 41 5.33 6.40 -5.09
CA GLU A 41 4.80 6.92 -6.35
C GLU A 41 3.34 7.35 -6.17
N ASP A 42 2.96 8.45 -6.84
CA ASP A 42 1.60 9.00 -6.80
C ASP A 42 1.11 9.23 -8.25
N PHE A 43 0.40 8.24 -8.80
CA PHE A 43 -0.18 8.29 -10.14
C PHE A 43 -1.63 8.77 -10.08
N GLN A 44 -2.22 9.14 -11.22
CA GLN A 44 -3.59 9.66 -11.26
C GLN A 44 -4.61 8.71 -10.60
N ASP A 45 -4.48 7.39 -10.83
CA ASP A 45 -5.44 6.38 -10.38
C ASP A 45 -4.88 5.39 -9.36
N GLU A 46 -3.58 5.47 -9.03
CA GLU A 46 -2.90 4.48 -8.18
C GLU A 46 -1.78 5.13 -7.35
N TRP A 47 -1.49 4.55 -6.19
CA TRP A 47 -0.28 4.81 -5.40
C TRP A 47 0.67 3.63 -5.53
N GLY A 48 1.96 3.91 -5.74
CA GLY A 48 3.03 2.94 -5.54
C GLY A 48 3.42 2.96 -4.07
N VAL A 49 3.16 1.86 -3.35
CA VAL A 49 3.46 1.70 -1.93
C VAL A 49 4.60 0.71 -1.77
N SER A 50 5.76 1.21 -1.34
CA SER A 50 6.88 0.36 -0.93
C SER A 50 6.54 -0.23 0.42
N VAL A 51 6.44 -1.55 0.50
CA VAL A 51 6.11 -2.29 1.72
C VAL A 51 7.24 -3.24 2.08
N SER A 52 7.55 -3.30 3.37
CA SER A 52 8.42 -4.33 3.95
C SER A 52 7.59 -5.23 4.87
N TYR A 53 7.67 -6.54 4.68
CA TYR A 53 6.90 -7.51 5.46
C TYR A 53 7.62 -8.84 5.61
N GLU A 54 7.17 -9.65 6.57
CA GLU A 54 7.71 -10.99 6.79
C GLU A 54 6.89 -12.03 6.01
N LYS A 55 7.60 -12.92 5.30
CA LYS A 55 7.08 -14.10 4.62
C LYS A 55 7.71 -15.37 5.19
#